data_AF-A0A6G3THW8-F1
#
_entry.id   AF-A0A6G3THW8-F1
#
_cell.length_a   1.000
_cell.length_b   1.000
_cell.length_c   1.000
_cell.angle_alpha   90.00
_cell.angle_beta   90.00
_cell.angle_gamma   90.00
#
_symmetry.space_group_name_H-M   'P 1'
#
loop_
_entity.id
_entity.type
_entity.pdbx_description
1 polymer ?
#
loop_
_entity_poly.entity_id
_entity_poly.type
_entity_poly.pdbx_seq_one_letter_code
_entity_poly.pdbx_strand_id
1 'polypeptide(L)' 'TARALLAHVHRARRPAEGLTAFAAVVRHLLADPVLPAELLPAGWPGTALRDAYARYQREQSGQVRAHGTRT' A
#
# COMPACT_ATOMS: atom_id res chain seq x y z
N THR A 1 -3.18 2.16 -13.09
CA THR A 1 -3.01 3.53 -12.55
C THR A 1 -3.14 3.51 -11.04
N ALA A 2 -2.64 4.53 -10.35
CA ALA A 2 -2.67 4.64 -8.88
C ALA A 2 -4.06 4.43 -8.24
N ARG A 3 -5.10 5.09 -8.76
CA ARG A 3 -6.47 4.98 -8.24
C ARG A 3 -7.03 3.55 -8.38
N ALA A 4 -6.70 2.87 -9.47
CA ALA A 4 -7.10 1.48 -9.66
C ALA A 4 -6.43 0.55 -8.64
N LEU A 5 -5.17 0.82 -8.28
CA LEU A 5 -4.47 0.08 -7.23
C LEU A 5 -5.11 0.30 -5.85
N LEU A 6 -5.50 1.54 -5.52
CA LEU A 6 -6.29 1.83 -4.31
C LEU A 6 -7.60 1.03 -4.28
N ALA A 7 -8.36 1.06 -5.37
CA ALA A 7 -9.60 0.27 -5.45
C ALA A 7 -9.33 -1.24 -5.33
N HIS A 8 -8.21 -1.73 -5.87
CA HIS A 8 -7.84 -3.14 -5.79
C HIS A 8 -7.47 -3.56 -4.36
N VAL A 9 -6.65 -2.79 -3.64
CA VAL A 9 -6.34 -3.09 -2.22
C VAL A 9 -7.59 -3.05 -1.35
N HIS A 10 -8.55 -2.17 -1.65
CA HIS A 10 -9.82 -2.12 -0.93
C HIS A 10 -10.75 -3.31 -1.20
N ARG A 11 -10.55 -4.04 -2.30
CA ARG A 11 -11.34 -5.22 -2.66
C ARG A 11 -10.69 -6.55 -2.24
N ALA A 12 -9.39 -6.58 -2.02
CA ALA A 12 -8.72 -7.77 -1.52
C ALA A 12 -9.34 -8.20 -0.18
N ARG A 13 -9.68 -9.49 -0.05
CA ARG A 13 -10.29 -10.05 1.17
C ARG A 13 -9.44 -11.17 1.75
N ARG A 14 -8.66 -11.85 0.90
CA ARG A 14 -7.79 -12.94 1.34
C ARG A 14 -6.35 -12.45 1.53
N PRO A 15 -5.58 -13.04 2.47
CA PRO A 15 -4.20 -12.63 2.71
C PRO A 15 -3.31 -12.65 1.45
N ALA A 16 -3.43 -13.70 0.63
CA ALA A 16 -2.66 -13.81 -0.61
C ALA A 16 -3.03 -12.71 -1.63
N GLU A 17 -4.32 -12.37 -1.75
CA GLU A 17 -4.77 -11.26 -2.61
C GLU A 17 -4.22 -9.92 -2.12
N GLY A 18 -4.23 -9.71 -0.79
CA GLY A 18 -3.65 -8.54 -0.16
C GLY A 18 -2.17 -8.41 -0.50
N LEU A 19 -1.39 -9.47 -0.32
CA LEU A 19 0.03 -9.50 -0.64
C LEU A 19 0.28 -9.13 -2.11
N THR A 20 -0.43 -9.77 -3.05
CA THR A 20 -0.28 -9.49 -4.48
C THR A 20 -0.66 -8.03 -4.82
N ALA A 21 -1.75 -7.53 -4.24
CA ALA A 21 -2.20 -6.15 -4.44
C ALA A 21 -1.16 -5.15 -3.94
N PHE A 22 -0.60 -5.36 -2.75
CA PHE A 22 0.43 -4.49 -2.18
C PHE A 22 1.78 -4.61 -2.90
N ALA A 23 2.12 -5.78 -3.47
CA ALA A 23 3.29 -5.90 -4.35
C ALA A 23 3.13 -5.07 -5.64
N ALA A 24 1.92 -4.95 -6.18
CA ALA A 24 1.64 -4.04 -7.29
C ALA A 24 1.73 -2.56 -6.87
N VAL A 25 1.27 -2.22 -5.65
CA VAL A 25 1.45 -0.88 -5.07
C VAL A 25 2.93 -0.52 -4.93
N VAL A 26 3.76 -1.41 -4.39
CA VAL A 26 5.20 -1.16 -4.23
C VAL A 26 5.87 -0.91 -5.59
N ARG A 27 5.60 -1.75 -6.60
CA ARG A 27 6.11 -1.51 -7.96
C ARG A 27 5.69 -0.15 -8.53
N HIS A 28 4.48 0.29 -8.22
CA HIS A 28 4.00 1.61 -8.64
C HIS A 28 4.72 2.75 -7.90
N LEU A 29 4.94 2.61 -6.59
CA LEU A 29 5.66 3.60 -5.78
C LEU A 29 7.14 3.71 -6.16
N LEU A 30 7.78 2.61 -6.56
CA LEU A 30 9.17 2.63 -7.06
C LEU A 30 9.34 3.43 -8.35
N ALA A 31 8.26 3.62 -9.12
CA ALA A 31 8.24 4.43 -10.33
C ALA A 31 7.65 5.84 -10.09
N ASP A 32 7.31 6.21 -8.85
CA ASP A 32 6.76 7.51 -8.50
C ASP A 32 7.87 8.56 -8.38
N PRO A 33 7.82 9.69 -9.12
CA PRO A 33 8.86 10.72 -9.08
C PRO A 33 8.92 11.53 -7.77
N VAL A 34 7.99 11.33 -6.83
CA VAL A 34 7.96 12.03 -5.53
C VAL A 34 8.06 13.55 -5.69
N LEU A 35 7.14 14.10 -6.48
CA LEU A 35 7.10 15.55 -6.72
C LEU A 35 6.88 16.32 -5.40
N PRO A 36 7.49 17.51 -5.27
CA PRO A 36 7.23 18.43 -4.16
C PRO A 36 5.77 18.93 -4.20
N ALA A 37 5.26 19.38 -3.05
CA ALA A 37 3.83 19.63 -2.86
C ALA A 37 3.26 20.69 -3.81
N GLU A 38 4.07 21.69 -4.16
CA GLU A 38 3.72 22.81 -5.04
C GLU A 38 3.48 22.35 -6.49
N LEU A 39 3.99 21.17 -6.87
CA LEU A 39 3.87 20.61 -8.21
C LEU A 39 2.84 19.48 -8.29
N LEU A 40 2.15 19.16 -7.19
CA LEU A 40 1.16 18.10 -7.17
C LEU A 40 -0.15 18.56 -7.81
N PRO A 41 -0.65 17.87 -8.84
CA PRO A 41 -1.99 18.12 -9.35
C PRO A 41 -3.04 17.88 -8.25
N ALA A 42 -4.14 18.64 -8.30
CA ALA A 42 -5.27 18.43 -7.40
C ALA A 42 -5.76 16.98 -7.44
N GLY A 43 -5.88 16.35 -6.27
CA GLY A 43 -6.32 14.96 -6.15
C GLY A 43 -5.28 13.92 -6.58
N TRP A 44 -3.99 14.27 -6.61
CA TRP A 44 -2.91 13.31 -6.86
C TRP A 44 -2.98 12.14 -5.85
N PRO A 45 -3.03 10.88 -6.31
CA PRO A 45 -3.30 9.73 -5.45
C PRO A 45 -2.07 9.19 -4.68
N GLY A 46 -0.89 9.81 -4.85
CA GLY A 46 0.37 9.31 -4.28
C GLY A 46 0.34 9.19 -2.75
N THR A 47 -0.16 10.22 -2.06
CA THR A 47 -0.27 10.20 -0.58
C THR A 47 -1.16 9.06 -0.10
N ALA A 48 -2.35 8.90 -0.70
CA ALA A 48 -3.27 7.82 -0.32
C ALA A 48 -2.67 6.42 -0.53
N LEU A 49 -1.86 6.22 -1.59
CA LEU A 49 -1.14 4.95 -1.81
C LEU A 49 -0.07 4.68 -0.76
N ARG A 50 0.72 5.71 -0.40
CA ARG A 50 1.75 5.61 0.64
C ARG A 50 1.13 5.30 2.00
N ASP A 51 0.02 5.96 2.33
CA ASP A 51 -0.72 5.72 3.57
C ASP A 51 -1.29 4.29 3.62
N ALA A 52 -1.87 3.82 2.51
CA ALA A 52 -2.38 2.46 2.41
C ALA A 52 -1.26 1.42 2.60
N TYR A 53 -0.10 1.64 1.99
CA TYR A 53 1.05 0.75 2.14
C TYR A 53 1.62 0.77 3.57
N ALA A 54 1.76 1.95 4.18
CA ALA A 54 2.23 2.09 5.56
C ALA A 54 1.29 1.39 6.55
N ARG A 55 -0.03 1.48 6.35
CA ARG A 55 -1.02 0.74 7.14
C ARG A 55 -0.82 -0.76 7.01
N TYR A 56 -0.71 -1.27 5.78
CA TYR A 56 -0.48 -2.68 5.53
C TYR A 56 0.81 -3.19 6.21
N GLN A 57 1.91 -2.44 6.12
CA GLN A 57 3.17 -2.80 6.79
C GLN A 57 3.00 -2.96 8.31
N ARG A 58 2.26 -2.04 8.95
CA ARG A 58 1.97 -2.14 10.40
C ARG A 58 1.15 -3.37 10.74
N GLU A 59 0.11 -3.66 9.95
CA GLU A 59 -0.73 -4.85 10.11
C GLU A 59 0.10 -6.13 10.02
N GLN A 60 0.90 -6.28 8.96
CA GLN A 60 1.75 -7.46 8.77
C GLN A 60 2.79 -7.61 9.87
N SER A 61 3.43 -6.51 10.27
CA SER A 61 4.40 -6.52 11.38
C SER A 61 3.76 -6.99 12.69
N GLY A 62 2.51 -6.59 12.95
CA GLY A 62 1.75 -7.06 14.10
C GLY A 62 1.44 -8.56 14.03
N GLN A 63 1.03 -9.07 12.86
CA GLN A 63 0.74 -10.49 12.65
C GLN A 63 1.97 -11.38 12.85
N VAL A 64 3.11 -10.99 12.27
CA VAL A 64 4.37 -11.73 12.40
C VAL A 64 4.80 -11.81 13.87
N ARG A 65 4.72 -10.69 14.61
CA ARG A 65 5.03 -10.67 16.05
C ARG A 65 4.09 -11.58 16.85
N ALA A 66 2.79 -11.51 16.59
CA ALA A 66 1.80 -12.34 17.28
C ALA A 66 1.98 -13.85 17.01
N HIS A 67 2.51 -14.21 15.84
CA HIS A 67 2.82 -15.60 15.50
C HIS A 67 4.10 -16.09 16.19
N GLY A 68 5.12 -15.24 16.30
CA GLY A 68 6.38 -15.58 16.98
C GLY A 68 6.23 -15.78 18.49
N THR A 69 5.21 -15.21 19.15
CA THR A 69 4.95 -15.42 20.59
C THR A 69 4.21 -16.74 20.88
N ARG A 70 3.74 -17.45 19.85
CA ARG A 70 2.97 -18.70 19.98
C ARG A 70 3.82 -19.97 19.82
N THR A 71 5.13 -19.83 19.64
CA THR A 71 6.09 -20.93 19.54
C THR A 71 6.99 -20.91 20.75
#